data_AF-A0A1R1XAA4-F1
#
_entry.id   AF-A0A1R1XAA4-F1
#
_cell.length_a   1.000
_cell.length_b   1.000
_cell.length_c   1.000
_cell.angle_alpha   90.00
_cell.angle_beta   90.00
_cell.angle_gamma   90.00
#
_symmetry.space_group_name_H-M   'P 1'
#
loop_
_entity.id
_entity.type
_entity.pdbx_description
1 polymer ?
#
loop_
_entity_poly.entity_id
_entity_poly.type
_entity_poly.pdbx_seq_one_letter_code
_entity_poly.pdbx_strand_id
1 'polypeptide(L)'
;MFLETYNSKEEVVFLQQSLDGENKTIPLAFGVFSHENQENWESFILDLSSSILGLSAKKNLIILSDRDKGLLNAISNKLPPAFHSLCVEHIKRNVISEFKKDFGPDIFRAAKTLEISVYHETMESIHNSDPKVYDYLKKFNPESWASVYFHAPRFGNVTSNIAESINSWISYERDLNILESLSNTLVKIKERFFNRRTKLENEKNEFPKEAIDTLNFNVTEGLKREIRQTGSYFFSVKGSKNGYRFVDMKEKSYTCGYY
;
A
#
# COMPACT_ATOMS: atom_id res chain seq x y z
N MET A 1 1.30 6.03 -2.53
CA MET A 1 2.51 6.28 -3.33
C MET A 1 3.48 5.14 -3.08
N PHE A 2 4.15 4.69 -4.13
CA PHE A 2 5.19 3.68 -4.07
C PHE A 2 6.48 4.25 -4.63
N LEU A 3 7.59 4.01 -3.96
CA LEU A 3 8.92 4.47 -4.33
C LEU A 3 9.83 3.26 -4.40
N GLU A 4 10.55 3.12 -5.51
CA GLU A 4 11.52 2.06 -5.76
C GLU A 4 12.66 2.58 -6.63
N THR A 5 13.75 1.82 -6.68
CA THR A 5 14.88 2.02 -7.59
C THR A 5 15.04 0.82 -8.53
N TYR A 6 15.69 1.05 -9.67
CA TYR A 6 16.30 0.01 -10.46
C TYR A 6 17.64 0.49 -11.04
N ASN A 7 18.58 -0.44 -11.19
CA ASN A 7 19.89 -0.14 -11.76
C ASN A 7 19.82 -0.21 -13.29
N SER A 8 20.38 0.79 -13.96
CA SER A 8 20.74 0.74 -15.39
C SER A 8 22.25 0.88 -15.48
N LYS A 9 22.97 -0.22 -15.69
CA LYS A 9 24.44 -0.38 -15.84
C LYS A 9 25.38 0.51 -14.97
N GLU A 10 25.33 1.82 -15.10
CA GLU A 10 26.16 2.82 -14.39
C GLU A 10 25.37 3.79 -13.49
N GLU A 11 24.05 3.85 -13.64
CA GLU A 11 23.16 4.79 -12.96
C GLU A 11 22.01 4.06 -12.25
N VAL A 12 21.37 4.77 -11.33
CA VAL A 12 20.19 4.32 -10.61
C VAL A 12 19.01 5.17 -11.02
N VAL A 13 17.94 4.52 -11.45
CA VAL A 13 16.68 5.19 -11.77
C VAL A 13 15.74 5.07 -10.58
N PHE A 14 15.29 6.20 -10.10
CA PHE A 14 14.32 6.33 -9.03
C PHE A 14 12.94 6.44 -9.68
N LEU A 15 12.01 5.65 -9.19
CA LEU A 15 10.69 5.52 -9.78
C LEU A 15 9.63 5.79 -8.72
N GLN A 16 8.76 6.76 -9.02
CA GLN A 16 7.53 6.95 -8.29
C GLN A 16 6.36 6.32 -9.04
N GLN A 17 5.56 5.56 -8.30
CA GLN A 17 4.36 4.91 -8.81
C GLN A 17 3.15 5.22 -7.92
N SER A 18 1.98 5.15 -8.52
CA SER A 18 0.69 5.22 -7.85
C SER A 18 -0.27 4.16 -8.37
N LEU A 19 -1.46 4.13 -7.78
CA LEU A 19 -2.61 3.40 -8.32
C LEU A 19 -3.54 4.38 -9.03
N ASP A 20 -4.17 3.90 -10.12
CA ASP A 20 -5.36 4.50 -10.70
C ASP A 20 -6.65 3.98 -10.02
N GLY A 21 -7.81 4.41 -10.52
CA GLY A 21 -9.11 4.01 -9.98
C GLY A 21 -9.47 2.52 -10.16
N GLU A 22 -8.69 1.77 -10.95
CA GLU A 22 -8.80 0.32 -11.15
C GLU A 22 -7.75 -0.44 -10.31
N ASN A 23 -7.18 0.20 -9.27
CA ASN A 23 -6.07 -0.35 -8.49
C ASN A 23 -4.91 -0.87 -9.38
N LYS A 24 -4.74 -0.32 -10.59
CA LYS A 24 -3.63 -0.67 -11.45
C LYS A 24 -2.50 0.32 -11.28
N THR A 25 -1.30 -0.19 -11.49
CA THR A 25 -0.07 0.58 -11.32
C THR A 25 0.07 1.61 -12.43
N ILE A 26 0.47 2.82 -12.04
CA ILE A 26 0.84 3.93 -12.94
C ILE A 26 2.17 4.54 -12.48
N PRO A 27 3.19 4.59 -13.34
CA PRO A 27 4.40 5.36 -13.05
C PRO A 27 4.08 6.85 -13.25
N LEU A 28 4.42 7.72 -12.29
CA LEU A 28 4.19 9.18 -12.44
C LEU A 28 5.48 9.98 -12.58
N ALA A 29 6.61 9.52 -12.03
CA ALA A 29 7.87 10.23 -12.11
C ALA A 29 9.07 9.29 -12.15
N PHE A 30 10.09 9.75 -12.87
CA PHE A 30 11.40 9.11 -12.98
C PHE A 30 12.47 10.12 -12.59
N GLY A 31 13.47 9.69 -11.82
CA GLY A 31 14.68 10.46 -11.52
C GLY A 31 15.91 9.63 -11.85
N VAL A 32 16.93 10.24 -12.44
CA VAL A 32 18.19 9.56 -12.79
C VAL A 32 19.29 10.08 -11.89
N PHE A 33 19.97 9.17 -11.19
CA PHE A 33 21.01 9.50 -10.24
C PHE A 33 22.19 8.55 -10.40
N SER A 34 23.36 8.96 -9.93
CA SER A 34 24.57 8.13 -10.00
C SER A 34 24.56 6.96 -9.01
N HIS A 35 23.84 7.08 -7.89
CA HIS A 35 23.77 6.04 -6.86
C HIS A 35 22.57 6.23 -5.93
N GLU A 36 22.17 5.14 -5.27
CA GLU A 36 21.12 5.17 -4.25
C GLU A 36 21.68 5.64 -2.91
N ASN A 37 21.39 6.89 -2.56
CA ASN A 37 21.81 7.50 -1.29
C ASN A 37 20.73 8.44 -0.75
N GLN A 38 20.89 8.90 0.50
CA GLN A 38 19.93 9.78 1.14
C GLN A 38 19.78 11.13 0.42
N GLU A 39 20.86 11.76 -0.05
CA GLU A 39 20.85 13.07 -0.70
C GLU A 39 20.07 13.07 -2.02
N ASN A 40 20.26 12.03 -2.83
CA ASN A 40 19.55 11.81 -4.08
C ASN A 40 18.06 11.52 -3.83
N TRP A 41 17.73 10.72 -2.79
CA TRP A 41 16.35 10.52 -2.36
C TRP A 41 15.69 11.81 -1.90
N GLU A 42 16.41 12.63 -1.12
CA GLU A 42 15.92 13.94 -0.67
C GLU A 42 15.64 14.86 -1.86
N SER A 43 16.52 14.90 -2.85
CA SER A 43 16.35 15.69 -4.07
C SER A 43 15.15 15.21 -4.88
N PHE A 44 15.04 13.89 -5.12
CA PHE A 44 13.92 13.31 -5.86
C PHE A 44 12.57 13.58 -5.17
N ILE A 45 12.51 13.43 -3.85
CA ILE A 45 11.29 13.67 -3.07
C ILE A 45 10.91 15.16 -3.10
N LEU A 46 11.88 16.06 -3.01
CA LEU A 46 11.65 17.50 -3.13
C LEU A 46 11.05 17.85 -4.49
N ASP A 47 11.66 17.38 -5.57
CA ASP A 47 11.20 17.60 -6.94
C ASP A 47 9.80 17.01 -7.17
N LEU A 48 9.56 15.82 -6.63
CA LEU A 48 8.26 15.17 -6.70
C LEU A 48 7.19 15.98 -5.95
N SER A 49 7.51 16.46 -4.74
CA SER A 49 6.59 17.24 -3.91
C SER A 49 6.23 18.59 -4.52
N SER A 50 7.17 19.21 -5.24
CA SER A 50 6.98 20.50 -5.90
C SER A 50 6.25 20.34 -7.24
N SER A 51 6.55 19.29 -7.99
CA SER A 51 6.00 19.03 -9.32
C SER A 51 4.58 18.47 -9.29
N ILE A 52 4.26 17.63 -8.28
CA ILE A 52 2.91 17.07 -8.12
C ILE A 52 2.14 17.97 -7.16
N LEU A 53 1.40 18.91 -7.76
CA LEU A 53 0.60 19.92 -7.07
C LEU A 53 -0.25 19.29 -5.95
N GLY A 54 -0.01 19.72 -4.72
CA GLY A 54 -0.81 19.33 -3.55
C GLY A 54 -0.36 18.06 -2.83
N LEU A 55 0.75 17.40 -3.19
CA LEU A 55 1.31 16.32 -2.37
C LEU A 55 1.61 16.79 -0.94
N SER A 56 2.26 17.94 -0.79
CA SER A 56 2.58 18.55 0.51
C SER A 56 1.34 19.02 1.28
N ALA A 57 0.20 19.19 0.60
CA ALA A 57 -1.09 19.55 1.20
C ALA A 57 -2.01 18.34 1.45
N LYS A 58 -1.64 17.13 0.99
CA LYS A 58 -2.44 15.92 1.18
C LYS A 58 -2.31 15.42 2.62
N LYS A 59 -3.30 15.72 3.43
CA LYS A 59 -3.55 15.00 4.69
C LYS A 59 -3.78 13.52 4.33
N ASN A 60 -2.94 12.61 4.80
CA ASN A 60 -3.00 11.15 4.56
C ASN A 60 -2.29 10.63 3.30
N LEU A 61 -1.20 11.27 2.86
CA LEU A 61 -0.30 10.62 1.89
C LEU A 61 0.34 9.38 2.52
N ILE A 62 0.07 8.21 1.98
CA ILE A 62 0.72 6.95 2.38
C ILE A 62 1.83 6.63 1.39
N ILE A 63 3.04 6.47 1.91
CA ILE A 63 4.20 5.99 1.15
C ILE A 63 4.46 4.56 1.59
N LEU A 64 4.46 3.65 0.63
CA LEU A 64 4.81 2.26 0.84
C LEU A 64 6.08 1.98 0.04
N SER A 65 7.14 1.63 0.76
CA SER A 65 8.46 1.35 0.17
C SER A 65 9.12 0.17 0.86
N ASP A 66 10.25 -0.26 0.31
CA ASP A 66 11.20 -1.08 1.04
C ASP A 66 11.88 -0.28 2.18
N ARG A 67 12.63 -0.99 3.03
CA ARG A 67 13.24 -0.43 4.24
C ARG A 67 14.58 0.26 3.96
N ASP A 68 14.77 0.85 2.79
CA ASP A 68 16.00 1.60 2.54
C ASP A 68 16.13 2.77 3.53
N LYS A 69 17.26 2.82 4.23
CA LYS A 69 17.48 3.81 5.30
C LYS A 69 17.58 5.23 4.73
N GLY A 70 18.16 5.38 3.54
CA GLY A 70 18.28 6.66 2.85
C GLY A 70 16.90 7.20 2.49
N LEU A 71 16.05 6.35 1.93
CA LEU A 71 14.66 6.68 1.59
C LEU A 71 13.84 7.07 2.83
N LEU A 72 13.90 6.27 3.89
CA LEU A 72 13.16 6.56 5.13
C LEU A 72 13.53 7.92 5.73
N ASN A 73 14.83 8.24 5.78
CA ASN A 73 15.32 9.53 6.25
C ASN A 73 14.85 10.67 5.34
N ALA A 74 14.94 10.48 4.02
CA ALA A 74 14.54 11.48 3.05
C ALA A 74 13.02 11.81 3.14
N ILE A 75 12.17 10.79 3.30
CA ILE A 75 10.73 10.98 3.53
C ILE A 75 10.50 11.79 4.82
N SER A 76 11.14 11.41 5.92
CA SER A 76 10.99 12.10 7.20
C SER A 76 11.41 13.58 7.11
N ASN A 77 12.45 13.88 6.32
CA ASN A 77 13.01 15.23 6.19
C ASN A 77 12.21 16.12 5.23
N LYS A 78 11.74 15.56 4.11
CA LYS A 78 11.16 16.34 2.99
C LYS A 78 9.65 16.19 2.85
N LEU A 79 9.06 15.13 3.39
CA LEU A 79 7.62 14.88 3.42
C LEU A 79 7.14 14.47 4.84
N PRO A 80 7.38 15.29 5.89
CA PRO A 80 7.00 14.94 7.25
C PRO A 80 5.51 14.59 7.48
N PRO A 81 4.52 15.11 6.72
CA PRO A 81 3.13 14.69 6.88
C PRO A 81 2.80 13.31 6.31
N ALA A 82 3.71 12.66 5.58
CA ALA A 82 3.46 11.38 4.94
C ALA A 82 3.59 10.22 5.94
N PHE A 83 2.62 9.29 5.89
CA PHE A 83 2.69 8.06 6.66
C PHE A 83 3.50 7.01 5.90
N HIS A 84 4.49 6.43 6.57
CA HIS A 84 5.27 5.32 6.02
C HIS A 84 4.66 3.98 6.41
N SER A 85 4.40 3.13 5.42
CA SER A 85 3.98 1.74 5.62
C SER A 85 5.11 0.80 5.19
N LEU A 86 5.50 -0.10 6.09
CA LEU A 86 6.35 -1.23 5.79
C LEU A 86 5.64 -2.18 4.83
N CYS A 87 6.38 -2.69 3.85
CA CYS A 87 5.92 -3.78 3.01
C CYS A 87 5.89 -5.10 3.78
N VAL A 88 4.70 -5.71 3.84
CA VAL A 88 4.47 -6.99 4.56
C VAL A 88 5.15 -8.17 3.86
N GLU A 89 5.29 -8.14 2.54
CA GLU A 89 6.01 -9.19 1.81
C GLU A 89 7.50 -9.22 2.22
N HIS A 90 8.10 -8.05 2.47
CA HIS A 90 9.47 -7.98 3.00
C HIS A 90 9.55 -8.50 4.44
N ILE A 91 8.58 -8.19 5.30
CA ILE A 91 8.51 -8.74 6.66
C ILE A 91 8.46 -10.28 6.60
N LYS A 92 7.56 -10.83 5.76
CA LYS A 92 7.45 -12.28 5.52
C LYS A 92 8.77 -12.88 5.01
N ARG A 93 9.40 -12.30 3.99
CA ARG A 93 10.68 -12.79 3.44
C ARG A 93 11.77 -12.83 4.50
N ASN A 94 11.86 -11.80 5.36
CA ASN A 94 12.83 -11.77 6.44
C ASN A 94 12.56 -12.88 7.47
N VAL A 95 11.30 -13.13 7.82
CA VAL A 95 10.93 -14.25 8.71
C VAL A 95 11.33 -15.59 8.11
N ILE A 96 11.05 -15.83 6.83
CA ILE A 96 11.45 -17.06 6.14
C ILE A 96 12.97 -17.19 6.10
N SER A 97 13.70 -16.11 5.85
CA SER A 97 15.16 -16.12 5.78
C SER A 97 15.81 -16.42 7.13
N GLU A 98 15.36 -15.76 8.20
CA GLU A 98 15.94 -15.83 9.54
C GLU A 98 15.53 -17.10 10.29
N PHE A 99 14.25 -17.49 10.21
CA PHE A 99 13.69 -18.59 11.00
C PHE A 99 13.47 -19.88 10.20
N LYS A 100 13.63 -19.85 8.87
CA LYS A 100 13.38 -20.98 7.95
C LYS A 100 11.96 -21.56 8.09
N LYS A 101 11.00 -20.70 8.41
CA LYS A 101 9.57 -21.05 8.60
C LYS A 101 8.68 -20.07 7.85
N ASP A 102 7.58 -20.57 7.30
CA ASP A 102 6.61 -19.75 6.59
C ASP A 102 5.41 -19.40 7.47
N PHE A 103 5.46 -18.19 8.05
CA PHE A 103 4.33 -17.56 8.75
C PHE A 103 3.56 -16.60 7.86
N GLY A 104 3.76 -16.64 6.54
CA GLY A 104 3.16 -15.74 5.57
C GLY A 104 1.66 -15.54 5.75
N PRO A 105 0.83 -16.60 5.78
CA PRO A 105 -0.62 -16.47 5.94
C PRO A 105 -1.02 -15.67 7.20
N ASP A 106 -0.40 -15.94 8.35
CA ASP A 106 -0.70 -15.27 9.61
C ASP A 106 -0.20 -13.83 9.62
N ILE A 107 1.02 -13.59 9.11
CA ILE A 107 1.57 -12.24 8.97
C ILE A 107 0.67 -11.39 8.07
N PHE A 108 0.20 -11.92 6.95
CA PHE A 108 -0.72 -11.23 6.05
C PHE A 108 -2.08 -10.98 6.70
N ARG A 109 -2.60 -11.93 7.48
CA ARG A 109 -3.85 -11.79 8.22
C ARG A 109 -3.75 -10.68 9.27
N ALA A 110 -2.68 -10.68 10.07
CA ALA A 110 -2.41 -9.62 11.06
C ALA A 110 -2.22 -8.26 10.39
N ALA A 111 -1.56 -8.21 9.23
CA ALA A 111 -1.35 -6.96 8.54
C ALA A 111 -2.65 -6.37 7.92
N LYS A 112 -3.50 -7.21 7.32
CA LYS A 112 -4.68 -6.76 6.55
C LYS A 112 -5.91 -6.48 7.40
N THR A 113 -6.03 -7.12 8.57
CA THR A 113 -7.22 -6.99 9.41
C THR A 113 -7.47 -5.54 9.84
N LEU A 114 -8.75 -5.17 9.86
CA LEU A 114 -9.25 -3.92 10.48
C LEU A 114 -9.79 -4.18 11.89
N GLU A 115 -9.73 -5.42 12.36
CA GLU A 115 -10.26 -5.81 13.66
C GLU A 115 -9.12 -6.09 14.65
N ILE A 116 -9.14 -5.36 15.77
CA ILE A 116 -8.08 -5.44 16.80
C ILE A 116 -8.05 -6.82 17.47
N SER A 117 -9.23 -7.43 17.66
CA SER A 117 -9.35 -8.79 18.19
C SER A 117 -8.68 -9.79 17.26
N VAL A 118 -8.96 -9.74 15.95
CA VAL A 118 -8.34 -10.61 14.96
C VAL A 118 -6.84 -10.41 14.89
N TYR A 119 -6.35 -9.17 15.04
CA TYR A 119 -4.91 -8.90 15.12
C TYR A 119 -4.29 -9.61 16.32
N HIS A 120 -4.85 -9.42 17.52
CA HIS A 120 -4.33 -10.03 18.75
C HIS A 120 -4.40 -11.57 18.71
N GLU A 121 -5.53 -12.14 18.28
CA GLU A 121 -5.69 -13.58 18.10
C GLU A 121 -4.64 -14.15 17.15
N THR A 122 -4.37 -13.46 16.03
CA THR A 122 -3.38 -13.90 15.05
C THR A 122 -1.97 -13.80 15.62
N MET A 123 -1.64 -12.70 16.32
CA MET A 123 -0.33 -12.54 16.97
C MET A 123 -0.11 -13.55 18.10
N GLU A 124 -1.15 -13.91 18.86
CA GLU A 124 -1.10 -14.95 19.88
C GLU A 124 -0.93 -16.35 19.25
N SER A 125 -1.60 -16.62 18.14
CA SER A 125 -1.39 -17.86 17.35
C SER A 125 0.06 -18.00 16.89
N ILE A 126 0.68 -16.90 16.41
CA ILE A 126 2.11 -16.88 16.05
C ILE A 126 2.97 -17.14 17.28
N HIS A 127 2.69 -16.50 18.41
CA HIS A 127 3.44 -16.70 19.67
C HIS A 127 3.39 -18.15 20.14
N ASN A 128 2.21 -18.77 20.13
CA ASN A 128 2.03 -20.16 20.57
C ASN A 128 2.74 -21.16 19.63
N SER A 129 2.88 -20.80 18.36
CA SER A 129 3.58 -21.63 17.36
C SER A 129 5.11 -21.45 17.41
N ASP A 130 5.58 -20.21 17.54
CA ASP A 130 7.00 -19.88 17.70
C ASP A 130 7.20 -18.50 18.39
N PRO A 131 7.55 -18.50 19.69
CA PRO A 131 7.80 -17.26 20.42
C PRO A 131 8.91 -16.40 19.80
N LYS A 132 9.91 -16.99 19.14
CA LYS A 132 11.02 -16.23 18.53
C LYS A 132 10.55 -15.40 17.34
N VAL A 133 9.65 -15.95 16.53
CA VAL A 133 9.05 -15.22 15.40
C VAL A 133 8.16 -14.09 15.92
N TYR A 134 7.38 -14.34 16.98
CA TYR A 134 6.60 -13.31 17.64
C TYR A 134 7.46 -12.16 18.18
N ASP A 135 8.55 -12.47 18.88
CA ASP A 135 9.48 -11.48 19.41
C ASP A 135 10.15 -10.67 18.30
N TYR A 136 10.45 -11.31 17.15
CA TYR A 136 10.92 -10.62 15.97
C TYR A 136 9.87 -9.64 15.40
N LEU A 137 8.62 -10.08 15.26
CA LEU A 137 7.53 -9.22 14.76
C LEU A 137 7.21 -8.05 15.72
N LYS A 138 7.39 -8.25 17.02
CA LYS A 138 7.25 -7.18 18.03
C LYS A 138 8.27 -6.05 17.92
N LYS A 139 9.40 -6.27 17.22
CA LYS A 139 10.39 -5.21 16.96
C LYS A 139 9.85 -4.12 16.04
N PHE A 140 8.80 -4.40 15.28
CA PHE A 140 8.15 -3.44 14.39
C PHE A 140 7.00 -2.73 15.11
N ASN A 141 6.90 -1.41 14.97
CA ASN A 141 5.74 -0.67 15.43
C ASN A 141 4.49 -1.17 14.67
N PRO A 142 3.42 -1.68 15.32
CA PRO A 142 2.20 -2.11 14.64
C PRO A 142 1.59 -1.04 13.72
N GLU A 143 1.72 0.23 14.08
CA GLU A 143 1.24 1.38 13.27
C GLU A 143 1.95 1.51 11.92
N SER A 144 3.09 0.85 11.72
CA SER A 144 3.83 0.90 10.46
C SER A 144 3.52 -0.27 9.53
N TRP A 145 2.77 -1.29 9.95
CA TRP A 145 2.51 -2.47 9.09
C TRP A 145 1.15 -3.13 9.22
N ALA A 146 0.38 -2.87 10.30
CA ALA A 146 -0.94 -3.45 10.53
C ALA A 146 -2.07 -2.41 10.31
N SER A 147 -3.09 -2.79 9.52
CA SER A 147 -4.09 -1.83 9.02
C SER A 147 -4.98 -1.29 10.14
N VAL A 148 -5.23 -2.11 11.16
CA VAL A 148 -6.02 -1.72 12.33
C VAL A 148 -5.37 -0.61 13.16
N TYR A 149 -4.04 -0.49 13.14
CA TYR A 149 -3.29 0.54 13.86
C TYR A 149 -2.78 1.67 12.95
N PHE A 150 -2.80 1.46 11.63
CA PHE A 150 -2.32 2.45 10.69
C PHE A 150 -3.19 3.69 10.73
N HIS A 151 -2.61 4.89 10.62
CA HIS A 151 -3.29 6.19 10.78
C HIS A 151 -4.22 6.59 9.61
N ALA A 152 -4.24 5.82 8.54
CA ALA A 152 -5.01 6.09 7.34
C ALA A 152 -5.50 4.78 6.68
N PRO A 153 -6.63 4.81 5.95
CA PRO A 153 -7.10 3.64 5.20
C PRO A 153 -6.07 3.20 4.17
N ARG A 154 -5.62 1.95 4.27
CA ARG A 154 -4.71 1.35 3.29
C ARG A 154 -5.41 0.64 2.13
N PHE A 155 -6.75 0.53 2.18
CA PHE A 155 -7.59 -0.11 1.16
C PHE A 155 -7.09 -1.51 0.74
N GLY A 156 -6.59 -2.29 1.71
CA GLY A 156 -6.05 -3.64 1.46
C GLY A 156 -4.61 -3.69 0.92
N ASN A 157 -4.02 -2.54 0.57
CA ASN A 157 -2.65 -2.43 0.09
C ASN A 157 -1.65 -2.49 1.25
N VAL A 158 -1.04 -3.65 1.45
CA VAL A 158 -0.03 -3.86 2.50
C VAL A 158 1.31 -4.35 1.95
N THR A 159 1.44 -4.46 0.63
CA THR A 159 2.65 -4.93 -0.05
C THR A 159 3.12 -3.92 -1.09
N SER A 160 4.43 -3.92 -1.32
CA SER A 160 5.07 -3.22 -2.43
C SER A 160 5.00 -4.02 -3.72
N ASN A 161 4.29 -5.15 -3.79
CA ASN A 161 4.17 -5.94 -5.03
C ASN A 161 3.61 -5.09 -6.19
N ILE A 162 2.81 -4.07 -5.87
CA ILE A 162 2.40 -3.03 -6.82
C ILE A 162 3.62 -2.36 -7.43
N ALA A 163 4.56 -1.94 -6.60
CA ALA A 163 5.80 -1.30 -7.00
C ALA A 163 6.71 -2.26 -7.80
N GLU A 164 6.89 -3.49 -7.31
CA GLU A 164 7.66 -4.55 -7.99
C GLU A 164 7.07 -4.91 -9.37
N SER A 165 5.75 -4.76 -9.57
CA SER A 165 5.08 -5.11 -10.83
C SER A 165 5.56 -4.26 -12.01
N ILE A 166 5.86 -2.97 -11.79
CA ILE A 166 6.40 -2.13 -12.87
C ILE A 166 7.83 -2.55 -13.15
N ASN A 167 8.65 -2.73 -12.11
CA ASN A 167 10.02 -3.21 -12.25
C ASN A 167 10.10 -4.54 -13.03
N SER A 168 9.17 -5.47 -12.78
CA SER A 168 9.05 -6.70 -13.58
C SER A 168 8.58 -6.43 -15.01
N TRP A 169 7.63 -5.51 -15.21
CA TRP A 169 7.10 -5.17 -16.53
C TRP A 169 8.14 -4.51 -17.44
N ILE A 170 9.05 -3.71 -16.87
CA ILE A 170 10.15 -3.05 -17.59
C ILE A 170 11.50 -3.79 -17.49
N SER A 171 11.46 -5.08 -17.13
CA SER A 171 12.66 -5.89 -16.85
C SER A 171 13.65 -5.96 -18.00
N TYR A 172 13.20 -5.91 -19.25
CA TYR A 172 14.09 -5.83 -20.41
C TYR A 172 14.69 -4.44 -20.57
N GLU A 173 13.88 -3.39 -20.42
CA GLU A 173 14.30 -2.01 -20.64
C GLU A 173 15.31 -1.54 -19.59
N ARG A 174 15.20 -2.00 -18.34
CA ARG A 174 16.16 -1.65 -17.27
C ARG A 174 17.58 -2.17 -17.53
N ASP A 175 17.74 -3.23 -18.33
CA ASP A 175 19.04 -3.82 -18.64
C ASP A 175 19.75 -3.09 -19.81
N LEU A 176 19.05 -2.15 -20.46
CA LEU A 176 19.59 -1.28 -21.50
C LEU A 176 20.40 -0.12 -20.89
N ASN A 177 21.09 0.65 -21.74
CA ASN A 177 21.69 1.91 -21.29
C ASN A 177 20.59 2.93 -20.90
N ILE A 178 20.92 3.94 -20.11
CA ILE A 178 19.93 4.85 -19.53
C ILE A 178 19.01 5.52 -20.54
N LEU A 179 19.53 5.95 -21.69
CA LEU A 179 18.75 6.61 -22.73
C LEU A 179 17.75 5.64 -23.36
N GLU A 180 18.20 4.43 -23.70
CA GLU A 180 17.34 3.37 -24.24
C GLU A 180 16.32 2.90 -23.21
N SER A 181 16.76 2.75 -21.94
CA SER A 181 15.93 2.31 -20.82
C SER A 181 14.74 3.24 -20.64
N LEU A 182 15.01 4.55 -20.52
CA LEU A 182 13.96 5.55 -20.34
C LEU A 182 13.10 5.71 -21.59
N SER A 183 13.72 5.80 -22.78
CA SER A 183 12.97 5.96 -24.04
C SER A 183 11.98 4.81 -24.26
N ASN A 184 12.45 3.57 -24.12
CA ASN A 184 11.61 2.38 -24.33
C ASN A 184 10.56 2.23 -23.22
N THR A 185 10.93 2.55 -21.97
CA THR A 185 9.97 2.59 -20.85
C THR A 185 8.86 3.61 -21.12
N LEU A 186 9.19 4.80 -21.60
CA LEU A 186 8.21 5.82 -21.96
C LEU A 186 7.29 5.39 -23.11
N VAL A 187 7.81 4.68 -24.11
CA VAL A 187 7.00 4.09 -25.19
C VAL A 187 6.00 3.09 -24.62
N LYS A 188 6.44 2.15 -23.77
CA LYS A 188 5.56 1.17 -23.12
C LYS A 188 4.50 1.81 -22.24
N ILE A 189 4.87 2.88 -21.52
CA ILE A 189 3.92 3.67 -20.74
C ILE A 189 2.86 4.27 -21.64
N LYS A 190 3.26 4.96 -22.73
CA LYS A 190 2.32 5.56 -23.69
C LYS A 190 1.38 4.52 -24.28
N GLU A 191 1.88 3.37 -24.70
CA GLU A 191 1.08 2.27 -25.22
C GLU A 191 0.07 1.76 -24.17
N ARG A 192 0.51 1.58 -22.92
CA ARG A 192 -0.38 1.16 -21.82
C ARG A 192 -1.48 2.18 -21.55
N PHE A 193 -1.16 3.47 -21.55
CA PHE A 193 -2.16 4.54 -21.37
C PHE A 193 -3.13 4.60 -22.55
N PHE A 194 -2.65 4.44 -23.79
CA PHE A 194 -3.48 4.37 -24.98
C PHE A 194 -4.47 3.20 -24.90
N ASN A 195 -3.98 1.98 -24.65
CA ASN A 195 -4.82 0.79 -24.54
C ASN A 195 -5.88 0.89 -23.43
N ARG A 196 -5.50 1.45 -22.28
CA ARG A 196 -6.45 1.69 -21.17
C ARG A 196 -7.52 2.70 -21.56
N ARG A 197 -7.13 3.82 -22.16
CA ARG A 197 -8.07 4.84 -22.64
C ARG A 197 -9.05 4.25 -23.65
N THR A 198 -8.56 3.56 -24.68
CA THR A 198 -9.41 2.95 -25.72
C THR A 198 -10.37 1.91 -25.16
N LYS A 199 -9.96 1.13 -24.15
CA LYS A 199 -10.86 0.21 -23.45
C LYS A 199 -12.00 0.96 -22.76
N LEU A 200 -11.68 2.07 -22.07
CA LEU A 200 -12.65 2.87 -21.32
C LEU A 200 -13.56 3.75 -22.19
N GLU A 201 -13.15 4.10 -23.42
CA GLU A 201 -13.97 4.92 -24.34
C GLU A 201 -15.34 4.27 -24.65
N ASN A 202 -15.44 2.94 -24.53
CA ASN A 202 -16.69 2.21 -24.73
C ASN A 202 -17.44 1.92 -23.41
N GLU A 203 -16.86 2.23 -22.26
CA GLU A 203 -17.51 2.06 -20.97
C GLU A 203 -18.36 3.29 -20.63
N LYS A 204 -19.67 3.08 -20.41
CA LYS A 204 -20.62 4.15 -20.03
C LYS A 204 -20.78 4.31 -18.51
N ASN A 205 -19.96 3.61 -17.73
CA ASN A 205 -20.07 3.63 -16.28
C ASN A 205 -19.41 4.89 -15.71
N GLU A 206 -20.06 5.52 -14.73
CA GLU A 206 -19.50 6.67 -14.00
C GLU A 206 -18.23 6.30 -13.23
N PHE A 207 -18.14 5.04 -12.78
CA PHE A 207 -17.03 4.50 -11.99
C PHE A 207 -16.39 3.29 -12.68
N PRO A 208 -15.09 3.02 -12.42
CA PRO A 208 -14.45 1.81 -12.92
C PRO A 208 -15.17 0.55 -12.47
N LYS A 209 -15.23 -0.46 -13.35
CA LYS A 209 -15.96 -1.71 -13.10
C LYS A 209 -15.56 -2.37 -11.77
N GLU A 210 -14.27 -2.41 -11.45
CA GLU A 210 -13.77 -3.04 -10.22
C GLU A 210 -14.26 -2.33 -8.95
N ALA A 211 -14.46 -1.01 -9.00
CA ALA A 211 -15.06 -0.25 -7.90
C ALA A 211 -16.54 -0.59 -7.73
N ILE A 212 -17.28 -0.70 -8.85
CA ILE A 212 -18.69 -1.10 -8.85
C ILE A 212 -18.85 -2.54 -8.33
N ASP A 213 -18.02 -3.46 -8.79
CA ASP A 213 -18.04 -4.86 -8.35
C ASP A 213 -17.75 -4.98 -6.85
N THR A 214 -16.77 -4.22 -6.34
CA THR A 214 -16.45 -4.14 -4.90
C THR A 214 -17.62 -3.58 -4.10
N LEU A 215 -18.26 -2.51 -4.59
CA LEU A 215 -19.43 -1.91 -3.95
C LEU A 215 -20.59 -2.92 -3.89
N ASN A 216 -20.91 -3.57 -5.00
CA ASN A 216 -22.00 -4.55 -5.08
C ASN A 216 -21.76 -5.75 -4.16
N PHE A 217 -20.52 -6.23 -4.08
CA PHE A 217 -20.13 -7.26 -3.13
C PHE A 217 -20.36 -6.80 -1.69
N ASN A 218 -19.88 -5.62 -1.32
CA ASN A 218 -20.02 -5.07 0.03
C ASN A 218 -21.49 -4.83 0.42
N VAL A 219 -22.32 -4.34 -0.51
CA VAL A 219 -23.77 -4.20 -0.30
C VAL A 219 -24.40 -5.56 -0.06
N THR A 220 -24.10 -6.54 -0.91
CA THR A 220 -24.64 -7.91 -0.79
C THR A 220 -24.28 -8.56 0.54
N GLU A 221 -23.01 -8.45 0.96
CA GLU A 221 -22.56 -8.98 2.26
C GLU A 221 -23.10 -8.18 3.44
N GLY A 222 -23.25 -6.86 3.30
CA GLY A 222 -23.81 -5.98 4.32
C GLY A 222 -25.28 -6.30 4.61
N LEU A 223 -26.08 -6.57 3.58
CA LEU A 223 -27.51 -6.92 3.72
C LEU A 223 -27.76 -8.23 4.50
N LYS A 224 -26.76 -9.12 4.58
CA LYS A 224 -26.85 -10.37 5.35
C LYS A 224 -26.67 -10.14 6.86
N ARG A 225 -26.26 -8.94 7.29
CA ARG A 225 -25.91 -8.67 8.69
C ARG A 225 -27.14 -8.28 9.51
N GLU A 226 -27.17 -8.76 10.75
CA GLU A 226 -28.16 -8.32 11.74
C GLU A 226 -27.77 -6.92 12.25
N ILE A 227 -28.66 -5.93 12.03
CA ILE A 227 -28.45 -4.54 12.43
C ILE A 227 -29.51 -4.15 13.46
N ARG A 228 -29.10 -3.55 14.57
CA ARG A 228 -29.99 -2.99 15.60
C ARG A 228 -29.67 -1.52 15.81
N GLN A 229 -30.67 -0.66 15.68
CA GLN A 229 -30.50 0.74 16.05
C GLN A 229 -30.51 0.87 17.58
N THR A 230 -29.47 1.50 18.12
CA THR A 230 -29.22 1.66 19.57
C THR A 230 -29.21 3.14 20.00
N GLY A 231 -29.32 4.06 19.05
CA GLY A 231 -29.51 5.49 19.26
C GLY A 231 -29.86 6.19 17.95
N SER A 232 -30.10 7.50 17.99
CA SER A 232 -30.52 8.27 16.80
C SER A 232 -29.57 8.11 15.61
N TYR A 233 -28.27 7.97 15.87
CA TYR A 233 -27.23 7.76 14.85
C TYR A 233 -26.36 6.52 15.13
N PHE A 234 -26.70 5.73 16.15
CA PHE A 234 -25.88 4.60 16.61
C PHE A 234 -26.50 3.26 16.23
N PHE A 235 -25.73 2.42 15.53
CA PHE A 235 -26.16 1.11 15.08
C PHE A 235 -25.21 0.02 15.59
N SER A 236 -25.77 -1.07 16.09
CA SER A 236 -25.08 -2.29 16.45
C SER A 236 -25.21 -3.30 15.32
N VAL A 237 -24.10 -3.68 14.70
CA VAL A 237 -24.02 -4.63 13.59
C VAL A 237 -23.40 -5.93 14.11
N LYS A 238 -24.09 -7.05 13.98
CA LYS A 238 -23.55 -8.35 14.39
C LYS A 238 -22.43 -8.78 13.46
N GLY A 239 -21.26 -9.07 14.03
CA GLY A 239 -20.10 -9.59 13.30
C GLY A 239 -20.28 -11.06 12.91
N SER A 240 -19.47 -11.53 11.94
CA SER A 240 -19.53 -12.90 11.41
C SER A 240 -18.89 -13.95 12.30
N LYS A 241 -17.97 -13.58 13.20
CA LYS A 241 -17.23 -14.54 14.04
C LYS A 241 -17.30 -14.31 15.55
N ASN A 242 -17.67 -13.12 16.04
CA ASN A 242 -18.27 -12.84 17.35
C ASN A 242 -18.36 -11.33 17.63
N GLY A 243 -19.34 -10.92 18.44
CA GLY A 243 -19.50 -9.55 18.95
C GLY A 243 -20.36 -8.62 18.08
N TYR A 244 -20.79 -7.52 18.68
CA TYR A 244 -21.41 -6.40 17.98
C TYR A 244 -20.33 -5.37 17.60
N ARG A 245 -20.48 -4.80 16.41
CA ARG A 245 -19.74 -3.63 15.94
C ARG A 245 -20.64 -2.41 16.06
N PHE A 246 -20.11 -1.31 16.56
CA PHE A 246 -20.89 -0.08 16.71
C PHE A 246 -20.52 0.89 15.60
N VAL A 247 -21.54 1.46 14.97
CA VAL A 247 -21.43 2.43 13.88
C VAL A 247 -22.11 3.72 14.32
N ASP A 248 -21.38 4.81 14.27
CA ASP A 248 -21.88 6.17 14.42
C ASP A 248 -22.02 6.79 13.03
N MET A 249 -23.27 6.94 12.58
CA MET A 249 -23.60 7.52 11.28
C MET A 249 -23.41 9.04 11.22
N LYS A 250 -23.39 9.72 12.38
CA LYS A 250 -23.20 11.16 12.45
C LYS A 250 -21.72 11.50 12.30
N GLU A 251 -20.87 10.83 13.06
CA GLU A 251 -19.42 11.02 13.03
C GLU A 251 -18.74 10.21 11.90
N LYS A 252 -19.50 9.39 11.15
CA LYS A 252 -18.99 8.46 10.14
C LYS A 252 -17.84 7.61 10.70
N SER A 253 -18.05 7.05 11.87
CA SER A 253 -17.04 6.25 12.57
C SER A 253 -17.60 4.89 12.97
N TYR A 254 -16.72 3.92 13.15
CA TYR A 254 -17.10 2.60 13.63
C TYR A 254 -15.96 1.94 14.41
N THR A 255 -16.29 0.98 15.26
CA THR A 255 -15.35 0.32 16.20
C THR A 255 -14.19 -0.49 15.59
N CYS A 256 -14.13 -0.60 14.26
CA CYS A 256 -13.05 -1.25 13.50
C CYS A 256 -12.23 -0.26 12.63
N GLY A 257 -12.41 1.06 12.80
CA GLY A 257 -11.42 2.05 12.37
C GLY A 257 -11.78 3.03 11.25
N TYR A 258 -12.48 2.65 10.16
CA TYR A 258 -12.50 3.51 8.94
C TYR A 258 -13.73 3.42 8.00
N TYR A 259 -14.63 4.41 8.00
CA TYR A 259 -15.76 4.49 7.05
C TYR A 259 -15.34 4.32 5.58
#